data_AF-A0A3D0YPZ7-F1
#
_entry.id   AF-A0A3D0YPZ7-F1
#
_cell.length_a   1.000
_cell.length_b   1.000
_cell.length_c   1.000
_cell.angle_alpha   90.00
_cell.angle_beta   90.00
_cell.angle_gamma   90.00
#
_symmetry.space_group_name_H-M   'P 1'
#
loop_
_entity.id
_entity.type
_entity.pdbx_description
1 polymer ?
#
loop_
_entity_poly.entity_id
_entity_poly.type
_entity_poly.pdbx_seq_one_letter_code
_entity_poly.pdbx_strand_id
1 'polypeptide(L)'
;LSAVRTYVTKTRRKVMFEYLLLDGVNDSLEQAEQLAELLFDSPLFHVNLIRFHRTGDFRPSPKSRRDDFLLRLKSKGISATHRVSFGEDIKAACGMLATNAKSATKKMERKPNR
;
A
#
# COMPACT_ATOMS: atom_id res chain seq x y z
N LEU A 1 2.81 -8.46 14.69
CA LEU A 1 3.18 -9.74 14.04
C LEU A 1 2.74 -11.00 14.82
N SER A 2 2.81 -11.04 16.16
CA SER A 2 2.42 -12.23 16.95
C SER A 2 1.04 -12.82 16.58
N ALA A 3 -0.01 -11.99 16.50
CA ALA A 3 -1.34 -12.44 16.07
C ALA A 3 -1.37 -13.07 14.66
N VAL A 4 -0.60 -12.51 13.72
CA VAL A 4 -0.48 -13.03 12.35
C VAL A 4 0.22 -14.39 12.36
N ARG A 5 1.29 -14.52 13.16
CA ARG A 5 1.99 -15.81 13.34
C ARG A 5 1.03 -16.86 13.91
N THR A 6 0.27 -16.54 14.96
CA THR A 6 -0.75 -17.44 15.51
C THR A 6 -1.79 -17.84 14.47
N TYR A 7 -2.27 -16.89 13.65
CA TYR A 7 -3.23 -17.16 12.59
C TYR A 7 -2.67 -18.16 11.55
N VAL A 8 -1.46 -17.91 11.06
CA VAL A 8 -0.81 -18.77 10.06
C VAL A 8 -0.51 -20.15 10.63
N THR A 9 -0.03 -20.26 11.87
CA THR A 9 0.21 -21.55 12.53
C THR A 9 -1.07 -22.36 12.65
N LYS A 10 -2.20 -21.73 13.01
CA LYS A 10 -3.49 -22.42 13.19
C LYS A 10 -4.17 -22.78 11.86
N THR A 11 -4.09 -21.90 10.87
CA THR A 11 -4.91 -22.03 9.64
C THR A 11 -4.13 -22.55 8.44
N ARG A 12 -2.79 -22.46 8.47
CA ARG A 12 -1.89 -22.69 7.32
C ARG A 12 -2.24 -21.86 6.08
N ARG A 13 -2.99 -20.75 6.25
CA ARG A 13 -3.36 -19.86 5.16
C ARG A 13 -2.27 -18.83 4.89
N LYS A 14 -2.13 -18.47 3.61
CA LYS A 14 -1.22 -17.41 3.17
C LYS A 14 -1.71 -16.06 3.69
N VAL A 15 -0.80 -15.21 4.16
CA VAL A 15 -1.08 -13.84 4.58
C VAL A 15 -0.36 -12.87 3.63
N MET A 16 -1.12 -11.89 3.15
CA MET A 16 -0.63 -10.84 2.27
C MET A 16 -0.46 -9.55 3.06
N PHE A 17 0.76 -9.03 3.14
CA PHE A 17 1.06 -7.72 3.69
C PHE A 17 0.99 -6.68 2.58
N GLU A 18 0.17 -5.66 2.78
CA GLU A 18 0.10 -4.52 1.87
C GLU A 18 1.12 -3.46 2.30
N TYR A 19 2.00 -3.07 1.38
CA TYR A 19 3.04 -2.07 1.65
C TYR A 19 2.99 -0.97 0.59
N LEU A 20 2.65 0.23 1.03
CA LEU A 20 2.54 1.41 0.18
C LEU A 20 3.90 2.10 0.05
N LEU A 21 4.40 2.29 -1.16
CA LEU A 21 5.69 2.94 -1.38
C LEU A 21 5.53 4.45 -1.62
N LEU A 22 6.10 5.22 -0.69
CA LEU A 22 6.08 6.68 -0.65
C LEU A 22 7.50 7.23 -0.85
N ASP A 23 7.62 8.16 -1.81
CA ASP A 23 8.90 8.75 -2.25
C ASP A 23 9.66 9.40 -1.09
N GLY A 24 10.82 8.82 -0.74
CA GLY A 24 11.72 9.35 0.29
C GLY A 24 11.24 9.15 1.74
N VAL A 25 10.17 8.39 1.96
CA VAL A 25 9.61 8.14 3.30
C VAL A 25 9.86 6.70 3.73
N ASN A 26 9.45 5.74 2.90
CA ASN A 26 9.46 4.33 3.27
C ASN A 26 9.91 3.38 2.13
N ASP A 27 10.64 3.92 1.16
CA ASP A 27 11.04 3.26 -0.08
C ASP A 27 12.56 3.07 -0.24
N SER A 28 13.33 3.18 0.85
CA SER A 28 14.77 2.92 0.82
C SER A 28 15.09 1.42 0.80
N LEU A 29 16.27 1.05 0.29
CA LEU A 29 16.73 -0.34 0.31
C LEU A 29 16.98 -0.86 1.73
N GLU A 30 17.41 0.00 2.65
CA GLU A 30 17.56 -0.34 4.06
C GLU A 30 16.21 -0.71 4.69
N GLN A 31 15.15 0.01 4.36
CA GLN A 31 13.79 -0.31 4.80
C GLN A 31 13.28 -1.62 4.19
N ALA A 32 13.69 -1.95 2.96
CA ALA A 32 13.41 -3.27 2.38
C ALA A 32 14.12 -4.39 3.16
N GLU A 33 15.35 -4.16 3.63
CA GLU A 33 16.10 -5.11 4.44
C GLU A 33 15.46 -5.31 5.81
N GLN A 34 15.12 -4.21 6.50
CA GLN A 34 14.39 -4.26 7.77
C GLN A 34 13.04 -4.97 7.62
N LEU A 35 12.30 -4.72 6.53
CA LEU A 35 11.04 -5.41 6.26
C LEU A 35 11.24 -6.90 6.04
N ALA A 36 12.33 -7.30 5.36
CA ALA A 36 12.65 -8.71 5.17
C ALA A 36 12.99 -9.40 6.49
N GLU A 37 13.77 -8.76 7.36
CA GLU A 37 14.08 -9.25 8.70
C GLU A 37 12.86 -9.34 9.62
N LEU A 38 11.80 -8.59 9.35
CA LEU A 38 10.54 -8.71 10.10
C LEU A 38 9.65 -9.86 9.61
N LEU A 39 9.82 -10.30 8.37
CA LEU A 39 8.90 -11.21 7.68
C LEU A 39 9.52 -12.55 7.26
N PHE A 40 10.81 -12.79 7.54
CA PHE A 40 11.50 -14.02 7.13
C PHE A 40 10.94 -15.30 7.77
N ASP A 41 10.18 -15.17 8.86
CA ASP A 41 9.76 -16.27 9.73
C ASP A 41 8.77 -17.25 9.10
N SER A 42 8.17 -16.94 7.94
CA SER A 42 7.18 -17.83 7.33
C SER A 42 7.16 -17.77 5.80
N PRO A 43 7.21 -18.92 5.10
CA PRO A 43 7.01 -18.96 3.64
C PRO A 43 5.56 -18.66 3.23
N LEU A 44 4.63 -18.59 4.18
CA LEU A 44 3.23 -18.24 3.96
C LEU A 44 2.98 -16.72 4.01
N PHE A 45 4.02 -15.93 4.23
CA PHE A 45 3.95 -14.48 4.11
C PHE A 45 4.25 -14.04 2.69
N HIS A 46 3.58 -12.98 2.24
CA HIS A 46 3.83 -12.36 0.95
C HIS A 46 3.59 -10.87 1.02
N VAL A 47 4.44 -10.08 0.37
CA VAL A 47 4.35 -8.62 0.34
C VAL A 47 3.81 -8.16 -1.01
N ASN A 48 2.68 -7.45 -0.97
CA ASN A 48 2.13 -6.72 -2.10
C ASN A 48 2.60 -5.27 -2.02
N LEU A 49 3.52 -4.89 -2.91
CA LEU A 49 3.96 -3.51 -3.06
C LEU A 49 2.92 -2.73 -3.86
N ILE A 50 2.31 -1.75 -3.21
CA ILE A 50 1.25 -0.91 -3.78
C ILE A 50 1.87 0.40 -4.24
N ARG A 51 1.63 0.75 -5.51
CA ARG A 51 1.95 2.08 -6.02
C ARG A 51 1.00 3.08 -5.36
N PHE A 52 1.56 4.09 -4.72
CA PHE A 52 0.76 5.20 -4.21
C PHE A 52 0.13 6.02 -5.34
N HIS A 53 -1.13 6.42 -5.17
CA HIS A 53 -1.76 7.44 -6.00
C HIS A 53 -1.66 8.77 -5.27
N ARG A 54 -1.13 9.78 -5.96
CA ARG A 54 -0.84 11.08 -5.36
C ARG A 54 -2.11 11.67 -4.73
N THR A 55 -2.09 11.77 -3.40
CA THR A 55 -3.10 12.46 -2.60
C THR A 55 -2.38 13.22 -1.48
N GLY A 56 -2.78 14.47 -1.23
CA GLY A 56 -2.10 15.33 -0.26
C GLY A 56 -0.63 15.61 -0.62
N ASP A 57 0.23 15.63 0.41
CA ASP A 57 1.64 16.06 0.30
C ASP A 57 2.62 14.94 -0.08
N PHE A 58 2.17 13.69 -0.04
CA PHE A 58 3.01 12.55 -0.38
C PHE A 58 3.14 12.36 -1.90
N ARG A 59 4.26 11.77 -2.30
CA ARG A 59 4.55 11.45 -3.70
C ARG A 59 4.74 9.95 -3.89
N PRO A 60 4.35 9.40 -5.04
CA PRO A 60 4.64 8.01 -5.35
C PRO A 60 6.13 7.83 -5.60
N SER A 61 6.72 6.77 -5.03
CA SER A 61 8.09 6.38 -5.33
C SER A 61 8.29 6.19 -6.84
N PRO A 62 9.42 6.60 -7.42
CA PRO A 62 9.76 6.35 -8.83
C PRO A 62 9.74 4.86 -9.16
N LYS A 63 9.44 4.51 -10.41
CA LYS A 63 9.35 3.09 -10.83
C LYS A 63 10.62 2.31 -10.52
N SER A 64 11.79 2.85 -10.85
CA SER A 64 13.09 2.22 -10.57
C SER A 64 13.22 1.83 -9.10
N ARG A 65 12.95 2.76 -8.19
CA ARG A 65 13.06 2.49 -6.74
C ARG A 65 12.08 1.43 -6.26
N ARG A 66 10.86 1.40 -6.81
CA ARG A 66 9.89 0.33 -6.49
C ARG A 66 10.38 -1.02 -6.99
N ASP A 67 10.94 -1.07 -8.19
CA ASP A 67 11.50 -2.30 -8.77
C ASP A 67 12.73 -2.78 -7.96
N ASP A 68 13.60 -1.87 -7.53
CA ASP A 68 14.77 -2.17 -6.69
C ASP A 68 14.35 -2.68 -5.30
N PHE A 69 13.33 -2.07 -4.69
CA PHE A 69 12.76 -2.52 -3.41
C PHE A 69 12.19 -3.94 -3.54
N LEU A 70 11.45 -4.21 -4.63
CA LEU A 70 10.93 -5.54 -4.94
C LEU A 70 12.06 -6.56 -5.09
N LEU A 71 13.10 -6.22 -5.86
CA LEU A 71 14.24 -7.09 -6.09
C LEU A 71 14.99 -7.38 -4.78
N ARG A 72 15.16 -6.38 -3.92
CA ARG A 72 15.80 -6.54 -2.62
C ARG A 72 15.01 -7.51 -1.73
N LEU A 73 13.68 -7.35 -1.61
CA LEU A 73 12.84 -8.29 -0.85
C LEU A 73 12.99 -9.72 -1.37
N LYS A 74 12.91 -9.92 -2.70
CA LYS A 74 13.09 -11.23 -3.33
C LYS A 74 14.48 -11.81 -3.06
N SER A 75 15.53 -11.00 -3.14
CA SER A 75 16.91 -11.44 -2.86
C SER A 75 17.11 -11.90 -1.41
N LYS A 76 16.28 -11.43 -0.48
CA LYS A 76 16.27 -11.85 0.93
C LYS A 76 15.30 -13.02 1.19
N GLY A 77 14.75 -13.64 0.14
CA GLY A 77 13.85 -14.79 0.25
C GLY A 77 12.38 -14.43 0.56
N ILE A 78 12.02 -13.15 0.55
CA ILE A 78 10.65 -12.71 0.79
C ILE A 78 9.84 -12.82 -0.50
N SER A 79 8.72 -13.54 -0.44
CA SER A 79 7.76 -13.59 -1.54
C SER A 79 7.12 -12.22 -1.71
N ALA A 80 7.30 -11.56 -2.86
CA ALA A 80 6.77 -10.22 -3.10
C ALA A 80 6.38 -9.98 -4.56
N THR A 81 5.38 -9.11 -4.77
CA THR A 81 4.91 -8.66 -6.10
C THR A 81 4.50 -7.19 -6.09
N HIS A 82 4.50 -6.55 -7.25
CA HIS A 82 3.76 -5.30 -7.43
C HIS A 82 2.28 -5.62 -7.60
N ARG A 83 1.43 -4.94 -6.83
CA ARG A 83 -0.01 -5.02 -7.02
C ARG A 83 -0.39 -4.27 -8.30
N VAL A 84 -1.02 -4.97 -9.23
CA VAL A 84 -1.65 -4.36 -10.40
C VAL A 84 -2.98 -3.75 -9.94
N SER A 85 -3.12 -2.44 -10.03
CA SER A 85 -4.39 -1.76 -9.78
C SER A 85 -5.16 -1.67 -11.10
N PHE A 86 -6.21 -2.48 -11.26
CA PHE A 86 -7.21 -2.27 -12.31
C PHE A 86 -8.06 -1.04 -11.94
N GLY A 87 -8.28 -0.10 -12.88
CA GLY A 87 -9.13 1.08 -12.65
C GLY A 87 -8.41 2.40 -12.29
N GLU A 88 -7.08 2.50 -12.47
CA GLU A 88 -6.34 3.78 -12.36
C GLU A 88 -6.89 4.86 -13.31
N ASP A 89 -7.39 4.44 -14.46
CA ASP A 89 -8.03 5.24 -15.51
C ASP A 89 -9.37 5.86 -15.09
N ILE A 90 -10.09 5.27 -14.13
CA ILE A 90 -11.45 5.69 -13.74
C ILE A 90 -11.58 6.21 -12.30
N LYS A 91 -10.46 6.58 -11.65
CA LYS A 91 -10.45 7.07 -10.25
C LYS A 91 -11.11 6.12 -9.23
N ALA A 92 -11.12 4.81 -9.50
CA ALA A 92 -11.76 3.81 -8.64
C ALA A 92 -10.78 2.97 -7.80
N ALA A 93 -9.48 3.28 -7.84
CA ALA A 93 -8.49 2.57 -7.05
C ALA A 93 -8.68 2.73 -5.53
N CYS A 94 -8.26 1.70 -4.78
CA CYS A 94 -8.30 1.68 -3.31
C CYS A 94 -7.64 2.94 -2.72
N GLY A 95 -8.39 3.69 -1.91
CA GLY A 95 -7.97 4.97 -1.31
C GLY A 95 -8.63 6.22 -1.91
N MET A 96 -9.25 6.14 -3.09
CA MET A 96 -9.93 7.29 -3.71
C MET A 96 -11.40 7.49 -3.27
N LEU A 97 -11.97 6.58 -2.48
CA LEU A 97 -13.37 6.65 -2.03
C LEU A 97 -13.67 7.76 -0.99
N ALA A 98 -12.66 8.54 -0.57
CA ALA A 98 -12.80 9.53 0.50
C ALA A 98 -13.10 10.98 0.05
N THR A 99 -13.14 11.28 -1.25
CA THR A 99 -13.16 12.70 -1.70
C THR A 99 -14.55 13.31 -1.95
N ASN A 100 -15.65 12.54 -1.85
CA ASN A 100 -16.99 13.08 -2.14
C ASN A 100 -17.84 13.46 -0.90
N ALA A 101 -17.36 13.21 0.33
CA ALA A 101 -18.15 13.51 1.52
C ALA A 101 -18.24 15.01 1.88
N LYS A 102 -17.35 15.87 1.35
CA LYS A 102 -17.32 17.31 1.68
C LYS A 102 -18.00 18.24 0.67
N SER A 103 -18.42 17.72 -0.49
CA SER A 103 -19.04 18.54 -1.54
C SER A 103 -20.58 18.56 -1.48
N ALA A 104 -21.20 17.66 -0.72
CA ALA A 104 -22.66 17.56 -0.61
C ALA A 104 -23.28 18.58 0.37
N THR A 105 -22.49 19.21 1.24
CA THR A 105 -23.03 20.04 2.34
C THR A 105 -23.10 21.55 2.07
N LYS A 106 -22.55 22.06 0.94
CA LYS A 106 -22.51 23.52 0.68
C LYS A 106 -23.63 24.07 -0.22
N LYS A 107 -24.58 23.26 -0.70
CA LYS A 107 -25.61 23.72 -1.66
C LYS A 107 -26.99 24.02 -1.06
N MET A 108 -27.08 24.22 0.26
CA MET A 108 -28.35 24.51 0.94
C MET A 108 -28.30 25.76 1.83
N GLU A 109 -27.74 26.86 1.33
CA GLU A 109 -28.09 28.20 1.81
C GLU A 109 -28.86 28.92 0.69
N ARG A 110 -30.17 29.00 0.92
CA ARG A 110 -31.17 29.63 0.05
C ARG A 110 -30.97 31.14 0.09
N LYS A 111 -31.03 31.78 -1.09
CA LYS A 111 -31.04 33.23 -1.28
C LYS A 111 -32.13 33.91 -0.43
N PRO A 112 -31.89 35.12 0.11
CA PRO A 112 -32.93 35.89 0.80
C PRO A 112 -33.97 36.39 -0.19
N ASN A 113 -35.23 36.30 0.21
CA ASN A 113 -36.41 36.74 -0.54
C ASN A 113 -36.43 38.29 -0.62
N ARG A 114 -36.53 38.85 -1.82
CA ARG A 114 -37.03 40.21 -2.08
C ARG A 114 -38.15 40.11 -3.10
#